data_AF-A0A845M2T3-F1
#
_entry.id   AF-A0A845M2T3-F1
#
_cell.length_a   1.000
_cell.length_b   1.000
_cell.length_c   1.000
_cell.angle_alpha   90.00
_cell.angle_beta   90.00
_cell.angle_gamma   90.00
#
_symmetry.space_group_name_H-M   'P 1'
#
loop_
_entity.id
_entity.type
_entity.pdbx_description
1 polymer ?
#
loop_
_entity_poly.entity_id
_entity_poly.type
_entity_poly.pdbx_seq_one_letter_code
_entity_poly.pdbx_strand_id
1 'polypeptide(L)'
;MKYCATCGTELANDSRFCGKCGDPIPTESIRKDLSLQDLVSNKSLSSGTTALNQSDKNPRTNISRYLFLLFWIFFFPFMVLSRLVNSEVLLRHFARKKAKRKRNG
;
A
#
# COMPACT_ATOMS: atom_id res chain seq x y z
N MET A 1 -0.41 26.23 10.84
CA MET A 1 -0.99 24.96 10.37
C MET A 1 0.02 24.25 9.51
N LYS A 2 0.35 22.98 9.80
CA LYS A 2 1.23 22.16 8.95
C LYS A 2 0.36 21.22 8.11
N TYR A 3 0.76 20.98 6.87
CA TYR A 3 0.06 20.06 5.98
C TYR A 3 1.01 18.96 5.51
N CYS A 4 0.45 17.80 5.21
CA CYS A 4 1.20 16.67 4.68
C CYS A 4 1.69 17.03 3.27
N ALA A 5 3.00 16.96 3.04
CA ALA A 5 3.55 17.15 1.70
C ALA A 5 3.06 16.09 0.69
N THR A 6 2.67 14.91 1.18
CA THR A 6 2.22 13.80 0.33
C THR A 6 0.71 13.79 0.06
N CYS A 7 -0.12 14.18 1.04
CA CYS A 7 -1.58 14.03 0.92
C CYS A 7 -2.38 15.31 1.23
N GLY A 8 -1.71 16.42 1.54
CA GLY A 8 -2.33 17.72 1.82
C GLY A 8 -3.21 17.77 3.07
N THR A 9 -3.23 16.70 3.87
CA THR A 9 -4.05 16.65 5.09
C THR A 9 -3.40 17.49 6.19
N GLU A 10 -4.22 18.11 7.04
CA GLU A 10 -3.73 18.87 8.18
C GLU A 10 -3.01 17.95 9.17
N LEU A 11 -1.82 18.37 9.59
CA LEU A 11 -0.97 17.65 10.52
C LEU A 11 -1.11 18.25 11.91
N ALA A 12 -1.22 17.36 12.90
CA ALA A 12 -1.06 17.74 14.29
C ALA A 12 0.38 18.24 14.53
N ASN A 13 0.54 19.27 15.36
CA ASN A 13 1.81 19.97 15.53
C ASN A 13 2.99 19.07 15.96
N ASP A 14 2.69 17.94 16.61
CA ASP A 14 3.66 17.01 17.20
C ASP A 14 3.62 15.59 16.59
N SER A 15 2.84 15.37 15.53
CA SER A 15 2.79 14.04 14.92
C SER A 15 4.08 13.75 14.15
N ARG A 16 4.72 12.61 14.43
CA ARG A 16 5.88 12.09 13.67
C ARG A 16 5.47 11.43 12.35
N PHE A 17 4.21 11.07 12.21
CA PHE A 17 3.63 10.44 11.02
C PHE A 17 2.27 11.07 10.69
N CYS A 18 1.93 11.13 9.41
CA CYS A 18 0.61 11.58 8.99
C CYS A 18 -0.44 10.52 9.33
N GLY A 19 -1.45 10.88 10.13
CA GLY A 19 -2.54 9.96 10.52
C GLY A 19 -3.42 9.48 9.36
N LYS A 20 -3.35 10.13 8.18
CA LYS A 20 -4.16 9.75 7.01
C LYS A 20 -3.39 8.89 6.00
N CYS A 21 -2.17 9.27 5.65
CA CYS A 21 -1.39 8.55 4.63
C CYS A 21 -0.31 7.63 5.20
N GLY A 22 0.06 7.79 6.47
CA GLY A 22 1.10 7.03 7.16
C GLY A 22 2.53 7.51 6.89
N ASP A 23 2.71 8.56 6.09
CA ASP A 23 4.04 9.04 5.74
C ASP A 23 4.72 9.73 6.93
N PRO A 24 6.04 9.53 7.11
CA PRO A 24 6.81 10.22 8.13
C PRO A 24 6.86 11.72 7.85
N ILE A 25 6.84 12.52 8.92
CA ILE A 25 6.86 13.98 8.84
C ILE A 25 8.30 14.43 9.10
N PRO A 26 8.96 15.11 8.14
CA PRO A 26 10.32 15.60 8.35
C PRO A 26 10.31 16.57 9.53
N THR A 27 10.95 16.16 10.62
CA THR A 27 10.99 16.93 11.87
C THR A 27 12.31 17.70 11.91
N GLU A 28 12.25 18.99 11.56
CA GLU A 28 13.36 19.95 11.63
C GLU A 28 13.62 20.37 13.09
N SER A 29 14.01 19.43 13.95
CA SER A 29 14.53 19.70 15.29
C SER A 29 15.48 18.57 15.64
N ILE A 30 16.80 18.73 15.69
CA ILE A 30 17.57 19.60 16.59
C ILE A 30 18.95 19.91 15.94
N ARG A 31 19.28 21.18 15.68
CA ARG A 31 20.66 21.73 15.85
C ARG A 31 20.63 23.27 15.87
N LYS A 32 19.85 23.83 16.80
CA LYS A 32 20.16 25.16 17.37
C LYS A 32 20.71 24.96 18.77
N ASP A 33 21.73 24.11 18.88
CA ASP A 33 22.62 24.16 20.03
C ASP A 33 23.95 24.74 19.55
N LEU A 34 24.37 25.77 20.25
CA LEU A 34 25.38 26.72 19.86
C LEU A 34 26.76 26.14 20.24
N SER A 35 27.69 26.10 19.28
CA SER A 35 29.16 26.02 19.47
C SER A 35 29.85 24.66 19.73
N LEU A 36 30.90 24.40 18.92
CA LEU A 36 32.03 23.45 19.09
C LEU A 36 31.78 21.93 18.97
N GLN A 37 31.33 21.42 17.81
CA GLN A 37 31.52 20.00 17.47
C GLN A 37 32.12 19.76 16.08
N ASP A 38 32.55 20.80 15.38
CA ASP A 38 33.14 20.66 14.03
C ASP A 38 34.67 20.43 14.06
N LEU A 39 35.26 20.16 15.24
CA LEU A 39 36.68 19.80 15.39
C LEU A 39 36.93 18.32 15.77
N VAL A 40 35.89 17.50 15.93
CA VAL A 40 36.06 16.05 16.13
C VAL A 40 35.76 15.29 14.84
N SER A 41 36.66 15.49 13.88
CA SER A 41 37.35 14.42 13.16
C SER A 41 36.77 13.00 13.27
N ASN A 42 36.11 12.57 12.19
CA ASN A 42 36.59 11.47 11.34
C ASN A 42 37.19 10.20 12.00
N LYS A 43 36.55 9.60 13.00
CA LYS A 43 36.79 8.17 13.29
C LYS A 43 35.70 7.30 12.70
N SER A 44 35.75 7.13 11.39
CA SER A 44 35.21 5.94 10.73
C SER A 44 36.02 4.71 11.16
N LEU A 45 35.41 3.79 11.91
CA LEU A 45 35.81 2.39 11.85
C LEU A 45 34.59 1.54 11.51
N SER A 46 34.64 1.06 10.27
CA SER A 46 33.73 0.17 9.58
C SER A 46 33.87 -1.27 10.08
N SER A 47 32.77 -2.00 10.08
CA SER A 47 32.72 -3.44 9.79
C SER A 47 31.41 -3.63 9.02
N GLY A 48 31.35 -3.32 7.71
CA GLY A 48 31.81 -4.13 6.56
C GLY A 48 30.70 -5.12 6.21
N THR A 49 30.03 -5.17 5.06
CA THR A 49 30.14 -4.70 3.66
C THR A 49 28.68 -4.58 3.16
N THR A 50 28.22 -3.66 2.30
CA THR A 50 28.61 -3.42 0.92
C THR A 50 28.02 -2.06 0.53
N ALA A 51 28.86 -1.16 0.00
CA ALA A 51 28.40 0.07 -0.61
C ALA A 51 27.66 -0.25 -1.92
N LEU A 52 26.33 -0.15 -1.89
CA LEU A 52 25.58 0.32 -3.05
C LEU A 52 24.89 1.60 -2.60
N ASN A 53 25.34 2.71 -3.18
CA ASN A 53 24.75 4.05 -3.15
C ASN A 53 23.35 4.10 -2.53
N GLN A 54 23.25 4.52 -1.28
CA GLN A 54 22.02 5.09 -0.74
C GLN A 54 21.87 6.48 -1.36
N SER A 55 21.54 6.52 -2.66
CA SER A 55 20.45 7.41 -3.02
C SER A 55 19.31 6.99 -2.11
N ASP A 56 18.97 7.81 -1.13
CA ASP A 56 17.68 7.72 -0.45
C ASP A 56 16.59 8.00 -1.49
N LYS A 57 16.45 7.09 -2.45
CA LYS A 57 15.15 6.78 -2.98
C LYS A 57 14.44 6.29 -1.74
N ASN A 58 13.56 7.11 -1.20
CA ASN A 58 12.35 6.57 -0.65
C ASN A 58 11.47 6.22 -1.86
N PRO A 59 11.56 5.02 -2.51
CA PRO A 59 10.58 4.62 -3.49
C PRO A 59 9.40 3.96 -2.76
N ARG A 60 8.98 4.44 -1.58
CA ARG A 60 7.62 4.15 -1.12
C ARG A 60 6.63 5.04 -1.86
N THR A 61 6.86 5.20 -3.16
CA THR A 61 5.80 5.53 -4.08
C THR A 61 4.79 4.38 -4.01
N ASN A 62 3.55 4.79 -3.92
CA ASN A 62 2.25 4.12 -3.94
C ASN A 62 2.06 2.87 -4.84
N ILE A 63 3.10 2.19 -5.33
CA ILE A 63 3.01 0.92 -6.06
C ILE A 63 2.18 -0.11 -5.29
N SER A 64 2.36 -0.22 -3.96
CA SER A 64 1.49 -1.10 -3.17
C SER A 64 0.01 -0.72 -3.29
N ARG A 65 -0.34 0.57 -3.30
CA ARG A 65 -1.75 1.02 -3.44
C ARG A 65 -2.30 0.66 -4.81
N TYR A 66 -1.55 0.86 -5.88
CA TYR A 66 -1.98 0.49 -7.23
C TYR A 66 -2.04 -1.03 -7.43
N LEU A 67 -1.13 -1.80 -6.83
CA LEU A 67 -1.18 -3.26 -6.87
C LEU A 67 -2.41 -3.79 -6.12
N PHE A 68 -2.77 -3.21 -4.97
CA PHE A 68 -4.02 -3.54 -4.29
C PHE A 68 -5.26 -3.12 -5.10
N LEU A 69 -5.27 -1.92 -5.68
CA LEU A 69 -6.39 -1.45 -6.50
C LEU A 69 -6.56 -2.27 -7.79
N LEU A 70 -5.46 -2.57 -8.49
CA LEU A 70 -5.46 -3.42 -9.68
C LEU A 70 -5.88 -4.85 -9.33
N PHE A 71 -5.38 -5.39 -8.22
CA PHE A 71 -5.84 -6.68 -7.73
C PHE A 71 -7.34 -6.65 -7.46
N TRP A 72 -7.88 -5.62 -6.80
CA TRP A 72 -9.32 -5.52 -6.56
C TRP A 72 -10.13 -5.36 -7.86
N ILE A 73 -9.67 -4.52 -8.78
CA ILE A 73 -10.36 -4.24 -10.05
C ILE A 73 -10.33 -5.45 -11.00
N PHE A 74 -9.31 -6.30 -10.95
CA PHE A 74 -9.23 -7.47 -11.83
C PHE A 74 -9.72 -8.75 -11.15
N PHE A 75 -9.26 -9.01 -9.93
CA PHE A 75 -9.54 -10.25 -9.22
C PHE A 75 -10.97 -10.32 -8.70
N PHE A 76 -11.50 -9.22 -8.16
CA PHE A 76 -12.83 -9.20 -7.56
C PHE A 76 -13.95 -9.40 -8.59
N PRO A 77 -14.00 -8.68 -9.74
CA PRO A 77 -15.02 -8.97 -10.74
C PRO A 77 -14.82 -10.33 -11.39
N PHE A 78 -13.57 -10.77 -11.62
CA PHE A 78 -13.33 -12.12 -12.13
C PHE A 78 -13.86 -13.20 -11.20
N MET A 79 -13.69 -13.06 -9.88
CA MET A 79 -14.20 -13.98 -8.88
C MET A 79 -15.74 -13.99 -8.86
N VAL A 80 -16.39 -12.82 -8.97
CA VAL A 80 -17.86 -12.70 -9.03
C VAL A 80 -18.41 -13.30 -10.32
N LEU A 81 -17.81 -12.99 -11.48
CA LEU A 81 -18.19 -13.57 -12.77
C LEU A 81 -18.05 -15.10 -12.76
N SER A 82 -16.96 -15.62 -12.21
CA SER A 82 -16.74 -17.07 -12.07
C SER A 82 -17.83 -17.75 -11.24
N ARG A 83 -18.35 -17.07 -10.20
CA ARG A 83 -19.44 -17.58 -9.36
C ARG A 83 -20.80 -17.51 -10.07
N LEU A 84 -21.04 -16.47 -10.87
CA LEU A 84 -22.26 -16.34 -11.68
C LEU A 84 -22.35 -17.44 -12.76
N VAL A 85 -21.25 -17.74 -13.44
CA VAL A 85 -21.19 -18.83 -14.45
C VAL A 85 -21.52 -20.18 -13.82
N ASN A 86 -21.04 -20.46 -12.59
CA ASN A 86 -21.35 -21.71 -11.91
C ASN A 86 -22.84 -21.85 -11.52
N SER A 87 -23.49 -20.73 -11.16
CA SER A 87 -24.93 -20.71 -10.82
C SER A 87 -25.84 -20.92 -12.05
N GLU A 88 -25.44 -20.39 -13.21
CA GLU A 88 -26.09 -20.62 -14.51
C GLU A 88 -26.10 -22.11 -14.90
N VAL A 89 -24.99 -22.81 -14.70
CA VAL A 89 -24.87 -24.25 -14.99
C VAL A 89 -25.81 -25.07 -14.08
N LEU A 90 -25.90 -24.70 -12.80
CA LEU A 90 -26.78 -25.35 -11.83
C LEU A 90 -28.27 -25.20 -12.22
N LEU A 91 -28.68 -23.97 -12.58
CA LEU A 91 -30.04 -23.67 -13.03
C LEU A 91 -30.39 -24.41 -14.33
N ARG A 92 -29.47 -24.48 -15.30
CA ARG A 92 -29.65 -25.26 -16.54
C ARG A 92 -29.82 -26.76 -16.25
N HIS A 93 -29.11 -27.30 -15.28
CA HIS A 93 -29.24 -28.70 -14.89
C HIS A 93 -30.60 -28.99 -14.21
N PHE A 94 -31.08 -28.10 -13.33
CA PHE A 94 -32.40 -28.22 -12.74
C PHE A 94 -33.53 -28.02 -13.76
N ALA A 95 -33.39 -27.09 -14.71
CA ALA A 95 -34.33 -26.88 -15.80
C ALA A 95 -34.48 -28.14 -16.67
N ARG A 96 -33.37 -28.81 -17.02
CA ARG A 96 -33.38 -30.09 -17.75
C ARG A 96 -34.06 -31.21 -16.96
N LYS A 97 -33.82 -31.31 -15.64
CA LYS A 97 -34.50 -32.29 -14.78
C LYS A 97 -36.02 -32.02 -14.69
N LYS A 98 -36.44 -30.76 -14.61
CA LYS A 98 -37.86 -30.38 -14.57
C LYS A 98 -38.56 -30.71 -15.90
N ALA A 99 -37.91 -30.47 -17.04
CA ALA A 99 -38.41 -30.83 -18.36
C ALA A 99 -38.59 -32.36 -18.53
N LYS A 100 -37.66 -33.16 -18.00
CA LYS A 100 -37.75 -34.64 -18.07
C LYS A 100 -38.89 -35.20 -17.22
N ARG A 101 -39.20 -34.59 -16.05
CA ARG A 101 -40.35 -35.01 -15.22
C ARG A 101 -41.70 -34.75 -15.88
N LYS A 102 -41.85 -33.63 -16.62
CA LYS A 102 -43.11 -33.27 -17.30
C LYS A 102 -43.45 -34.18 -18.50
N ARG A 103 -42.51 -34.99 -18.96
CA ARG A 103 -42.68 -35.92 -20.10
C ARG A 103 -43.00 -37.36 -19.67
N ASN A 104 -42.74 -37.69 -18.39
CA ASN A 104 -42.84 -39.05 -17.85
C ASN A 104 -43.96 -39.21 -16.81
N GLY A 105 -44.79 -38.18 -16.60
CA GLY A 105 -46.03 -38.23 -15.82
C GLY A 105 -47.14 -37.60 -16.65
#